data_AF-A0A843HR02-F1
#
_entry.id   AF-A0A843HR02-F1
#
_cell.length_a   1.000
_cell.length_b   1.000
_cell.length_c   1.000
_cell.angle_alpha   90.00
_cell.angle_beta   90.00
_cell.angle_gamma   90.00
#
_symmetry.space_group_name_H-M   'P 1'
#
loop_
_entity.id
_entity.type
_entity.pdbx_description
1 polymer ?
#
loop_
_entity_poly.entity_id
_entity_poly.type
_entity_poly.pdbx_seq_one_letter_code
_entity_poly.pdbx_strand_id
1 'polypeptide(L)'
;MSNYRTLVKTATKRSIYEKYDIEYRAGKIYHPQFGWIKPLLINGNAKLGKGVWTFSVLAANKLYTFESNGKEYRLIGTCNCHCKGCYACNGCYKFKSTIASLGRKTWLIRNDLDFVYRAIMAQIEADNITICRIHASGDFDIDFSGDRYLNMWKAVIANNLNCVFWTYTKIEAFENAFDELPNANIVKSLINCNGLSGLNYGHADYIIAMYKALKAMGKKVYICRCGIDKKQHCTNCRSCAENDYVLFIEHGTGYEVEKDPLYSTVKELIESQAAN
;
A
#
# COMPACT_ATOMS: atom_id res chain seq x y z
N MET A 1 -20.34 -2.23 48.71
CA MET A 1 -19.65 -2.65 47.46
C MET A 1 -19.19 -1.41 46.72
N SER A 2 -17.92 -1.06 46.87
CA SER A 2 -17.31 0.14 46.26
C SER A 2 -17.05 -0.13 44.77
N ASN A 3 -17.68 0.66 43.90
CA ASN A 3 -17.45 0.65 42.46
C ASN A 3 -16.05 1.20 42.14
N TYR A 4 -15.03 0.34 42.17
CA TYR A 4 -13.73 0.62 41.56
C TYR A 4 -13.86 0.63 40.04
N ARG A 5 -14.41 1.72 39.48
CA ARG A 5 -14.17 2.08 38.08
C ARG A 5 -12.77 2.66 38.00
N THR A 6 -11.78 1.79 37.81
CA THR A 6 -10.42 2.18 37.44
C THR A 6 -10.51 2.97 36.13
N LEU A 7 -10.37 4.30 36.23
CA LEU A 7 -10.21 5.19 35.09
C LEU A 7 -8.86 4.87 34.43
N VAL A 8 -8.86 3.93 33.50
CA VAL A 8 -7.74 3.74 32.58
C VAL A 8 -7.66 5.02 31.75
N LYS A 9 -6.75 5.94 32.11
CA LYS A 9 -6.47 7.12 31.29
C LYS A 9 -5.96 6.62 29.95
N THR A 10 -6.79 6.74 28.91
CA THR A 10 -6.37 6.48 27.52
C THR A 10 -5.17 7.35 27.22
N ALA A 11 -4.06 6.74 26.82
CA ALA A 11 -2.86 7.45 26.43
C ALA A 11 -3.20 8.50 25.35
N THR A 12 -2.66 9.70 25.49
CA THR A 12 -2.80 10.71 24.44
C THR A 12 -1.94 10.33 23.24
N LYS A 13 -2.29 10.80 22.03
CA LYS A 13 -1.42 10.59 20.85
C LYS A 13 0.00 11.06 21.12
N ARG A 14 0.16 12.22 21.77
CA ARG A 14 1.47 12.77 22.14
C ARG A 14 2.28 11.78 22.98
N SER A 15 1.71 11.24 24.06
CA SER A 15 2.41 10.27 24.91
C SER A 15 2.76 8.97 24.18
N ILE A 16 1.96 8.57 23.18
CA ILE A 16 2.30 7.41 22.33
C ILE A 16 3.52 7.73 21.46
N TYR A 17 3.57 8.89 20.79
CA TYR A 17 4.74 9.25 19.98
C TYR A 17 6.01 9.45 20.83
N GLU A 18 5.88 10.03 22.03
CA GLU A 18 7.00 10.19 22.98
C GLU A 18 7.58 8.84 23.43
N LYS A 19 6.76 7.79 23.60
CA LYS A 19 7.22 6.41 23.86
C LYS A 19 8.16 5.86 22.77
N TYR A 20 8.07 6.38 21.55
CA TYR A 20 8.94 5.99 20.43
C TYR A 20 10.01 7.04 20.10
N ASP A 21 10.28 7.99 21.01
CA ASP A 21 11.23 9.08 20.81
C ASP A 21 10.91 9.94 19.56
N ILE A 22 9.62 10.18 19.30
CA ILE A 22 9.14 11.05 18.23
C ILE A 22 8.40 12.23 18.84
N GLU A 23 8.84 13.45 18.54
CA GLU A 23 8.09 14.63 18.95
C GLU A 23 6.83 14.79 18.08
N TYR A 24 5.68 14.97 18.73
CA TYR A 24 4.39 15.15 18.08
C TYR A 24 3.69 16.43 18.53
N ARG A 25 3.34 17.30 17.58
CA ARG A 25 2.62 18.56 17.83
C ARG A 25 1.65 18.87 16.71
N ALA A 26 0.40 19.15 17.06
CA ALA A 26 -0.64 19.62 16.12
C ALA A 26 -0.76 18.76 14.84
N GLY A 27 -0.75 17.43 14.98
CA GLY A 27 -0.87 16.53 13.83
C GLY A 27 0.38 16.38 12.98
N LYS A 28 1.54 16.81 13.46
CA LYS A 28 2.83 16.71 12.79
C LYS A 28 3.85 16.01 13.68
N ILE A 29 4.84 15.39 13.04
CA ILE A 29 6.02 14.81 13.68
C ILE A 29 7.25 15.64 13.34
N TYR A 30 8.22 15.74 14.24
CA TYR A 30 9.47 16.45 13.99
C TYR A 30 10.54 15.50 13.45
N HIS A 31 11.30 15.95 12.45
CA HIS A 31 12.52 15.31 11.99
C HIS A 31 13.63 16.37 11.86
N PRO A 32 14.86 16.15 12.35
CA PRO A 32 15.91 17.17 12.36
C PRO A 32 16.19 17.81 10.99
N GLN A 33 16.19 17.00 9.92
CA GLN A 33 16.43 17.49 8.55
C GLN A 33 15.26 18.28 7.95
N PHE A 34 14.02 17.98 8.37
CA PHE A 34 12.81 18.47 7.68
C PHE A 34 11.89 19.32 8.56
N GLY A 35 12.21 19.49 9.84
CA GLY A 35 11.34 20.14 10.81
C GLY A 35 10.03 19.38 10.99
N TRP A 36 8.93 20.11 11.13
CA TRP A 36 7.59 19.54 11.33
C TRP A 36 6.98 19.03 10.03
N ILE A 37 6.93 17.71 9.87
CA ILE A 37 6.37 17.03 8.71
C ILE A 37 5.04 16.34 9.05
N LYS A 38 4.26 16.03 8.02
CA LYS A 38 3.06 15.20 8.18
C LYS A 38 3.47 13.77 8.60
N PRO A 39 2.60 13.05 9.34
CA PRO A 39 2.78 11.64 9.62
C PRO A 39 3.02 10.81 8.34
N LEU A 40 3.76 9.72 8.49
CA LEU A 40 4.28 8.95 7.36
C LEU A 40 3.19 8.08 6.72
N LEU A 41 2.24 7.57 7.49
CA LEU A 41 1.06 6.89 6.99
C LEU A 41 -0.03 7.92 6.69
N ILE A 42 -0.63 7.79 5.51
CA ILE A 42 -1.73 8.65 5.08
C ILE A 42 -3.00 7.79 5.02
N ASN A 43 -4.01 8.17 5.80
CA ASN A 43 -5.35 7.59 5.68
C ASN A 43 -5.88 7.92 4.28
N GLY A 44 -6.25 6.89 3.51
CA GLY A 44 -6.62 6.97 2.12
C GLY A 44 -7.55 8.15 1.77
N ASN A 45 -7.50 8.57 0.51
CA ASN A 45 -8.42 9.59 -0.01
C ASN A 45 -9.76 8.97 -0.42
N ALA A 46 -10.70 9.78 -0.93
CA ALA A 46 -12.00 9.30 -1.40
C ALA A 46 -11.93 8.15 -2.41
N LYS A 47 -10.83 8.00 -3.18
CA LYS A 47 -10.67 6.94 -4.19
C LYS A 47 -10.25 5.60 -3.59
N LEU A 48 -9.31 5.63 -2.63
CA LEU A 48 -8.89 4.44 -1.90
C LEU A 48 -9.83 4.11 -0.73
N GLY A 49 -10.68 5.05 -0.37
CA GLY A 49 -11.48 4.99 0.82
C GLY A 49 -10.71 5.39 2.08
N LYS A 50 -11.39 6.15 2.95
CA LYS A 50 -10.97 6.29 4.36
C LYS A 50 -10.97 4.91 5.02
N GLY A 51 -9.92 4.58 5.78
CA GLY A 51 -9.80 3.31 6.50
C GLY A 51 -8.56 2.49 6.12
N VAL A 52 -8.06 2.65 4.88
CA VAL A 52 -6.79 2.06 4.45
C VAL A 52 -5.68 3.09 4.57
N TRP A 53 -4.77 2.86 5.51
CA TRP A 53 -3.59 3.69 5.66
C TRP A 53 -2.53 3.30 4.65
N THR A 54 -1.77 4.27 4.16
CA THR A 54 -0.82 4.03 3.08
C THR A 54 0.54 4.65 3.38
N PHE A 55 1.60 3.87 3.20
CA PHE A 55 2.95 4.37 3.05
C PHE A 55 3.31 4.38 1.56
N SER A 56 3.92 5.45 1.06
CA SER A 56 4.35 5.53 -0.34
C SER A 56 5.59 6.39 -0.46
N VAL A 57 6.43 6.08 -1.43
CA VAL A 57 7.65 6.80 -1.78
C VAL A 57 7.62 7.15 -3.27
N LEU A 58 8.61 7.90 -3.76
CA LEU A 58 8.72 8.27 -5.17
C LEU A 58 8.81 7.03 -6.06
N ALA A 59 7.94 6.95 -7.07
CA ALA A 59 7.97 5.88 -8.08
C ALA A 59 8.97 6.17 -9.20
N ALA A 60 9.31 5.16 -10.00
CA ALA A 60 10.22 5.19 -11.16
C ALA A 60 11.68 5.59 -10.89
N ASN A 61 12.58 5.00 -11.68
CA ASN A 61 13.99 5.36 -11.77
C ASN A 61 14.14 6.66 -12.57
N LYS A 62 13.65 7.75 -11.99
CA LYS A 62 13.72 9.11 -12.53
C LYS A 62 14.15 10.05 -11.43
N LEU A 63 14.92 11.07 -11.81
CA LEU A 63 15.29 12.17 -10.93
C LEU A 63 14.06 13.06 -10.62
N TYR A 64 13.80 13.23 -9.33
CA TYR A 64 12.84 14.19 -8.79
C TYR A 64 13.57 15.26 -8.00
N THR A 65 13.04 16.48 -8.06
CA THR A 65 13.52 17.61 -7.27
C THR A 65 12.41 18.12 -6.36
N PHE A 66 12.72 18.39 -5.10
CA PHE A 66 11.81 19.07 -4.19
C PHE A 66 12.59 19.95 -3.20
N GLU A 67 11.91 20.95 -2.64
CA GLU A 67 12.48 21.82 -1.61
C GLU A 67 11.90 21.48 -0.23
N SER A 68 12.73 21.57 0.81
CA SER A 68 12.29 21.53 2.20
C SER A 68 13.20 22.41 3.05
N ASN A 69 12.61 23.32 3.82
CA ASN A 69 13.34 24.29 4.65
C ASN A 69 14.39 25.10 3.88
N GLY A 70 14.05 25.58 2.68
CA GLY A 70 14.95 26.37 1.82
C GLY A 70 16.10 25.58 1.17
N LYS A 71 16.15 24.25 1.36
CA LYS A 71 17.15 23.38 0.73
C LYS A 71 16.51 22.55 -0.39
N GLU A 72 17.17 22.51 -1.55
CA GLU A 72 16.82 21.62 -2.65
C GLU A 72 17.33 20.19 -2.39
N TYR A 73 16.50 19.20 -2.71
CA TYR A 73 16.82 17.77 -2.68
C TYR A 73 16.57 17.17 -4.05
N ARG A 74 17.51 16.34 -4.50
CA ARG A 74 17.46 15.64 -5.78
C ARG A 74 17.57 14.14 -5.52
N LEU A 75 16.52 13.37 -5.84
CA LEU A 75 16.43 11.95 -5.53
C LEU A 75 15.87 11.17 -6.73
N ILE A 76 16.42 9.98 -6.95
CA ILE A 76 15.83 8.99 -7.85
C ILE A 76 14.69 8.27 -7.13
N GLY A 77 13.58 7.92 -7.79
CA GLY A 77 12.55 7.07 -7.18
C GLY A 77 13.02 5.64 -6.91
N THR A 78 12.10 4.76 -6.48
CA THR A 78 12.44 3.43 -5.93
C THR A 78 12.17 2.25 -6.86
N CYS A 79 11.56 2.50 -8.01
CA CYS A 79 11.07 1.44 -8.90
C CYS A 79 11.82 1.50 -10.24
N ASN A 80 12.46 0.39 -10.64
CA ASN A 80 13.14 0.30 -11.94
C ASN A 80 12.19 0.02 -13.12
N CYS A 81 10.88 -0.11 -12.89
CA CYS A 81 9.97 -0.50 -13.96
C CYS A 81 9.70 0.64 -14.94
N HIS A 82 9.97 0.37 -16.23
CA HIS A 82 9.62 1.21 -17.37
C HIS A 82 8.19 0.95 -17.88
N CYS A 83 7.24 0.72 -16.96
CA CYS A 83 5.85 0.42 -17.34
C CYS A 83 5.23 1.62 -18.08
N LYS A 84 4.89 1.43 -19.36
CA LYS A 84 4.11 2.40 -20.14
C LYS A 84 2.78 2.64 -19.41
N GLY A 85 2.47 3.90 -19.09
CA GLY A 85 1.24 4.25 -18.38
C GLY A 85 1.23 3.92 -16.89
N CYS A 86 2.39 3.75 -16.24
CA CYS A 86 2.47 3.52 -14.79
C CYS A 86 1.65 4.55 -14.00
N TYR A 87 0.59 4.09 -13.34
CA TYR A 87 -0.32 4.96 -12.61
C TYR A 87 0.39 5.72 -11.47
N ALA A 88 1.38 5.08 -10.84
CA ALA A 88 2.13 5.69 -9.74
C ALA A 88 3.02 6.83 -10.23
N CYS A 89 3.62 6.69 -11.41
CA CYS A 89 4.32 7.75 -12.11
C CYS A 89 3.37 8.92 -12.36
N ASN A 90 2.23 8.66 -13.03
CA ASN A 90 1.23 9.68 -13.34
C ASN A 90 0.72 10.41 -12.09
N GLY A 91 0.56 9.71 -10.97
CA GLY A 91 0.17 10.28 -9.69
C GLY A 91 1.25 11.14 -9.03
N CYS A 92 2.51 10.69 -9.07
CA CYS A 92 3.64 11.42 -8.49
C CYS A 92 3.87 12.77 -9.18
N TYR A 93 3.70 12.84 -10.50
CA TYR A 93 4.00 14.06 -11.26
C TYR A 93 2.94 15.16 -11.16
N LYS A 94 1.71 14.82 -10.75
CA LYS A 94 0.60 15.77 -10.89
C LYS A 94 0.73 16.99 -9.99
N PHE A 95 1.34 16.86 -8.81
CA PHE A 95 1.39 17.95 -7.82
C PHE A 95 2.75 18.06 -7.13
N LYS A 96 3.32 19.28 -7.09
CA LYS A 96 4.59 19.58 -6.38
C LYS A 96 4.56 19.15 -4.91
N SER A 97 3.41 19.29 -4.24
CA SER A 97 3.23 18.87 -2.85
C SER A 97 3.29 17.36 -2.67
N THR A 98 2.83 16.58 -3.66
CA THR A 98 2.98 15.11 -3.69
C THR A 98 4.44 14.74 -3.84
N ILE A 99 5.17 15.37 -4.77
CA ILE A 99 6.61 15.14 -4.97
C ILE A 99 7.37 15.45 -3.68
N ALA A 100 7.12 16.59 -3.03
CA ALA A 100 7.78 16.93 -1.77
C ALA A 100 7.45 15.96 -0.62
N SER A 101 6.19 15.50 -0.55
CA SER A 101 5.77 14.53 0.47
C SER A 101 6.42 13.17 0.27
N LEU A 102 6.35 12.62 -0.95
CA LEU A 102 6.94 11.33 -1.28
C LEU A 102 8.47 11.39 -1.28
N GLY A 103 9.06 12.50 -1.74
CA GLY A 103 10.50 12.74 -1.76
C GLY A 103 11.11 12.76 -0.36
N ARG A 104 10.44 13.40 0.62
CA ARG A 104 10.86 13.29 2.02
C ARG A 104 10.85 11.84 2.51
N LYS A 105 9.79 11.07 2.21
CA LYS A 105 9.72 9.66 2.61
C LYS A 105 10.80 8.82 1.93
N THR A 106 11.05 9.03 0.64
CA THR A 106 12.16 8.38 -0.10
C THR A 106 13.51 8.72 0.54
N TRP A 107 13.72 9.99 0.90
CA TRP A 107 14.95 10.39 1.58
C TRP A 107 15.10 9.68 2.93
N LEU A 108 14.03 9.63 3.73
CA LEU A 108 14.04 9.01 5.05
C LEU A 108 14.36 7.51 4.97
N ILE A 109 13.73 6.75 4.07
CA ILE A 109 14.03 5.30 3.96
C ILE A 109 15.49 5.02 3.55
N ARG A 110 16.14 5.97 2.87
CA ARG A 110 17.55 5.84 2.43
C ARG A 110 18.55 6.34 3.46
N ASN A 111 18.19 7.30 4.30
CA ASN A 111 19.14 8.02 5.16
C ASN A 111 18.84 7.88 6.67
N ASP A 112 17.59 7.63 7.06
CA ASP A 112 17.16 7.53 8.46
C ASP A 112 15.99 6.54 8.59
N LEU A 113 16.29 5.26 8.34
CA LEU A 113 15.31 4.18 8.37
C LEU A 113 14.78 3.92 9.79
N ASP A 114 15.60 4.18 10.82
CA ASP A 114 15.21 4.01 12.23
C ASP A 114 14.14 5.03 12.64
N PHE A 115 14.24 6.28 12.17
CA PHE A 115 13.16 7.24 12.31
C PHE A 115 11.87 6.76 11.62
N VAL A 116 11.96 6.21 10.41
CA VAL A 116 10.79 5.68 9.68
C VAL A 116 10.11 4.58 10.48
N TYR A 117 10.88 3.62 10.99
CA TYR A 117 10.38 2.53 11.84
C TYR A 117 9.62 3.08 13.05
N ARG A 118 10.28 3.91 13.87
CA ARG A 118 9.69 4.46 15.11
C ARG A 118 8.44 5.30 14.82
N ALA A 119 8.47 6.14 13.78
CA ALA A 119 7.33 6.97 13.41
C ALA A 119 6.13 6.15 12.91
N ILE A 120 6.36 5.06 12.17
CA ILE A 120 5.29 4.14 11.73
C ILE A 120 4.70 3.39 12.92
N MET A 121 5.54 2.85 13.80
CA MET A 121 5.10 2.16 15.02
C MET A 121 4.23 3.07 15.89
N ALA A 122 4.72 4.28 16.17
CA ALA A 122 3.98 5.29 16.93
C ALA A 122 2.63 5.64 16.28
N GLN A 123 2.61 5.76 14.94
CA GLN A 123 1.41 6.12 14.22
C GLN A 123 0.36 5.01 14.22
N ILE A 124 0.76 3.75 14.05
CA ILE A 124 -0.16 2.59 14.09
C ILE A 124 -0.87 2.53 15.44
N GLU A 125 -0.12 2.66 16.54
CA GLU A 125 -0.66 2.67 17.91
C GLU A 125 -1.54 3.91 18.17
N ALA A 126 -1.08 5.11 17.79
CA ALA A 126 -1.79 6.35 18.07
C ALA A 126 -3.09 6.52 17.28
N ASP A 127 -3.16 5.98 16.06
CA ASP A 127 -4.31 6.08 15.17
C ASP A 127 -5.16 4.79 15.13
N ASN A 128 -4.81 3.76 15.92
CA ASN A 128 -5.45 2.44 15.91
C ASN A 128 -5.60 1.88 14.48
N ILE A 129 -4.49 1.87 13.73
CA ILE A 129 -4.48 1.45 12.34
C ILE A 129 -4.69 -0.07 12.27
N THR A 130 -5.73 -0.49 11.56
CA THR A 130 -6.06 -1.91 11.37
C THR A 130 -5.74 -2.43 9.98
N ILE A 131 -5.56 -1.55 8.99
CA ILE A 131 -5.22 -1.91 7.61
C ILE A 131 -4.21 -0.91 7.06
N CYS A 132 -3.06 -1.42 6.61
CA CYS A 132 -1.96 -0.64 6.05
C CYS A 132 -1.50 -1.21 4.71
N ARG A 133 -1.61 -0.41 3.64
CA ARG A 133 -0.95 -0.69 2.37
C ARG A 133 0.48 -0.14 2.38
N ILE A 134 1.42 -1.04 2.21
CA ILE A 134 2.83 -0.71 1.97
C ILE A 134 2.98 -0.39 0.49
N HIS A 135 3.60 0.74 0.19
CA HIS A 135 4.03 1.16 -1.14
C HIS A 135 2.98 1.11 -2.25
N ALA A 136 2.32 2.24 -2.56
CA ALA A 136 1.36 2.27 -3.68
C ALA A 136 1.96 1.76 -5.01
N SER A 137 3.15 2.22 -5.41
CA SER A 137 3.72 1.78 -6.70
C SER A 137 4.22 0.33 -6.78
N GLY A 138 4.20 -0.40 -5.65
CA GLY A 138 4.44 -1.84 -5.61
C GLY A 138 5.89 -2.33 -5.67
N ASP A 139 6.91 -1.48 -5.77
CA ASP A 139 8.29 -2.00 -5.86
C ASP A 139 9.13 -1.45 -4.71
N PHE A 140 9.77 -2.35 -3.95
CA PHE A 140 10.71 -1.99 -2.89
C PHE A 140 11.98 -1.41 -3.53
N ASP A 141 12.64 -0.50 -2.80
CA ASP A 141 13.84 0.23 -3.26
C ASP A 141 15.07 -0.70 -3.31
N ILE A 142 15.10 -1.61 -4.29
CA ILE A 142 16.13 -2.67 -4.45
C ILE A 142 17.52 -2.06 -4.43
N ASP A 143 17.73 -0.97 -5.17
CA ASP A 143 19.07 -0.47 -5.49
C ASP A 143 19.77 0.23 -4.32
N PHE A 144 19.02 0.68 -3.30
CA PHE A 144 19.57 1.54 -2.24
C PHE A 144 19.42 0.95 -0.84
N SER A 145 18.35 0.20 -0.56
CA SER A 145 18.04 -0.23 0.80
C SER A 145 17.31 -1.56 0.89
N GLY A 146 17.15 -2.29 -0.21
CA GLY A 146 16.23 -3.44 -0.37
C GLY A 146 16.04 -4.28 0.89
N ASP A 147 17.11 -4.94 1.36
CA ASP A 147 17.03 -5.82 2.52
C ASP A 147 16.73 -5.07 3.83
N ARG A 148 17.34 -3.90 4.05
CA ARG A 148 17.11 -3.12 5.27
C ARG A 148 15.67 -2.61 5.33
N TYR A 149 15.17 -2.06 4.22
CA TYR A 149 13.82 -1.53 4.13
C TYR A 149 12.76 -2.63 4.21
N LEU A 150 13.01 -3.77 3.55
CA LEU A 150 12.14 -4.95 3.68
C LEU A 150 12.13 -5.48 5.11
N ASN A 151 13.30 -5.65 5.74
CA ASN A 151 13.42 -6.13 7.12
C ASN A 151 12.77 -5.16 8.13
N MET A 152 12.86 -3.85 7.89
CA MET A 152 12.13 -2.86 8.68
C MET A 152 10.61 -3.10 8.59
N TRP A 153 10.07 -3.35 7.39
CA TRP A 153 8.65 -3.69 7.26
C TRP A 153 8.29 -5.01 7.93
N LYS A 154 9.11 -6.06 7.79
CA LYS A 154 8.91 -7.32 8.52
C LYS A 154 8.81 -7.08 10.03
N ALA A 155 9.70 -6.24 10.58
CA ALA A 155 9.67 -5.88 11.99
C ALA A 155 8.40 -5.09 12.37
N VAL A 156 7.98 -4.12 11.56
CA VAL A 156 6.70 -3.40 11.78
C VAL A 156 5.53 -4.37 11.80
N ILE A 157 5.45 -5.27 10.82
CA ILE A 157 4.35 -6.22 10.67
C ILE A 157 4.29 -7.17 11.88
N ALA A 158 5.42 -7.76 12.25
CA ALA A 158 5.53 -8.71 13.36
C ALA A 158 5.13 -8.09 14.72
N ASN A 159 5.37 -6.79 14.91
CA ASN A 159 5.00 -6.08 16.14
C ASN A 159 3.56 -5.53 16.14
N ASN A 160 2.81 -5.66 15.04
CA ASN A 160 1.46 -5.09 14.90
C ASN A 160 0.47 -6.13 14.37
N LEU A 161 0.30 -7.26 15.07
CA LEU A 161 -0.56 -8.36 14.64
C LEU A 161 -2.05 -7.99 14.49
N ASN A 162 -2.50 -6.91 15.13
CA ASN A 162 -3.86 -6.37 14.97
C ASN A 162 -4.03 -5.50 13.71
N CYS A 163 -2.94 -5.18 13.02
CA CYS A 163 -2.93 -4.47 11.76
C CYS A 163 -2.64 -5.45 10.63
N VAL A 164 -3.42 -5.34 9.56
CA VAL A 164 -3.28 -6.13 8.36
C VAL A 164 -2.49 -5.35 7.34
N PHE A 165 -1.42 -5.93 6.83
CA PHE A 165 -0.52 -5.30 5.88
C PHE A 165 -0.65 -5.93 4.50
N TRP A 166 -0.50 -5.13 3.47
CA TRP A 166 -0.37 -5.67 2.12
C TRP A 166 0.39 -4.73 1.19
N THR A 167 1.01 -5.30 0.16
CA THR A 167 1.66 -4.55 -0.93
C THR A 167 1.42 -5.26 -2.25
N TYR A 168 1.66 -4.56 -3.35
CA TYR A 168 1.87 -5.20 -4.64
C TYR A 168 3.37 -5.46 -4.85
N THR A 169 3.74 -6.41 -5.70
CA THR A 169 5.08 -6.43 -6.31
C THR A 169 5.14 -6.95 -7.73
N LYS A 170 6.06 -6.41 -8.54
CA LYS A 170 6.46 -6.96 -9.84
C LYS A 170 7.82 -7.68 -9.77
N ILE A 171 8.43 -7.75 -8.59
CA ILE A 171 9.76 -8.31 -8.38
C ILE A 171 9.58 -9.73 -7.82
N GLU A 172 9.92 -10.73 -8.62
CA GLU A 172 9.77 -12.16 -8.27
C GLU A 172 10.46 -12.50 -6.94
N ALA A 173 11.65 -11.94 -6.70
CA ALA A 173 12.43 -12.16 -5.48
C ALA A 173 11.72 -11.73 -4.18
N PHE A 174 10.69 -10.89 -4.26
CA PHE A 174 9.93 -10.43 -3.09
C PHE A 174 8.55 -11.06 -2.96
N GLU A 175 8.12 -11.91 -3.89
CA GLU A 175 6.75 -12.44 -3.88
C GLU A 175 6.38 -13.20 -2.61
N ASN A 176 7.37 -13.84 -1.98
CA ASN A 176 7.19 -14.66 -0.78
C ASN A 176 7.81 -13.99 0.47
N ALA A 177 8.13 -12.70 0.39
CA ALA A 177 8.89 -12.03 1.45
C ALA A 177 8.10 -11.90 2.77
N PHE A 178 6.80 -12.12 2.77
CA PHE A 178 5.93 -12.04 3.96
C PHE A 178 5.22 -13.36 4.29
N ASP A 179 5.60 -14.49 3.68
CA ASP A 179 4.91 -15.79 3.88
C ASP A 179 4.92 -16.24 5.35
N GLU A 180 5.93 -15.85 6.13
CA GLU A 180 6.04 -16.14 7.56
C GLU A 180 5.21 -15.20 8.46
N LEU A 181 4.59 -14.15 7.90
CA LEU A 181 3.89 -13.11 8.64
C LEU A 181 2.36 -13.24 8.44
N PRO A 182 1.62 -13.75 9.44
CA PRO A 182 0.21 -14.13 9.26
C PRO A 182 -0.75 -12.95 9.01
N ASN A 183 -0.30 -11.73 9.29
CA ASN A 183 -1.04 -10.49 9.09
C ASN A 183 -0.53 -9.68 7.89
N ALA A 184 0.19 -10.28 6.95
CA ALA A 184 0.68 -9.61 5.75
C ALA A 184 0.45 -10.42 4.46
N ASN A 185 0.32 -9.71 3.35
CA ASN A 185 0.21 -10.31 2.02
C ASN A 185 1.00 -9.53 0.96
N ILE A 186 1.56 -10.23 -0.02
CA ILE A 186 2.17 -9.64 -1.20
C ILE A 186 1.37 -10.06 -2.42
N VAL A 187 0.61 -9.11 -2.96
CA VAL A 187 -0.18 -9.35 -4.17
C VAL A 187 0.76 -9.31 -5.39
N LYS A 188 0.90 -10.46 -6.05
CA LYS A 188 1.68 -10.61 -7.27
C LYS A 188 1.06 -9.78 -8.40
N SER A 189 1.84 -8.85 -8.93
CA SER A 189 1.42 -8.03 -10.08
C SER A 189 1.67 -8.73 -11.40
N LEU A 190 2.62 -9.67 -11.44
CA LEU A 190 2.88 -10.53 -12.59
C LEU A 190 2.35 -11.93 -12.28
N ILE A 191 1.57 -12.50 -13.18
CA ILE A 191 0.96 -13.82 -13.03
C ILE A 191 1.37 -14.67 -14.22
N ASN A 192 1.93 -15.85 -13.91
CA ASN A 192 2.27 -16.89 -14.88
C ASN A 192 1.47 -18.15 -14.53
N CYS A 193 0.49 -18.51 -15.36
CA CYS A 193 -0.32 -19.72 -15.16
C CYS A 193 -0.85 -20.29 -16.48
N ASN A 194 -0.69 -21.60 -16.70
CA ASN A 194 -1.22 -22.33 -17.86
C ASN A 194 -0.93 -21.67 -19.23
N GLY A 195 0.29 -21.16 -19.42
CA GLY A 195 0.68 -20.45 -20.65
C GLY A 195 0.20 -19.01 -20.75
N LEU A 196 -0.59 -18.51 -19.80
CA LEU A 196 -0.89 -17.09 -19.65
C LEU A 196 0.22 -16.45 -18.81
N SER A 197 0.83 -15.40 -19.35
CA SER A 197 1.77 -14.54 -18.65
C SER A 197 1.31 -13.10 -18.81
N GLY A 198 1.16 -12.37 -17.71
CA GLY A 198 0.74 -10.98 -17.79
C GLY A 198 0.53 -10.32 -16.44
N LEU A 199 -0.03 -9.11 -16.49
CA LEU A 199 -0.32 -8.33 -15.29
C LEU A 199 -1.55 -8.90 -14.58
N ASN A 200 -1.66 -8.68 -13.28
CA ASN A 200 -2.86 -9.03 -12.52
C ASN A 200 -4.06 -8.10 -12.79
N TYR A 201 -4.00 -7.29 -13.86
CA TYR A 201 -5.09 -6.43 -14.28
C TYR A 201 -5.29 -6.43 -15.80
N GLY A 202 -6.50 -6.12 -16.25
CA GLY A 202 -6.84 -6.01 -17.67
C GLY A 202 -8.34 -5.96 -17.94
N HIS A 203 -8.72 -6.16 -19.21
CA HIS A 203 -10.11 -6.22 -19.64
C HIS A 203 -10.83 -7.49 -19.13
N ALA A 204 -12.16 -7.51 -19.26
CA ALA A 204 -13.03 -8.57 -18.75
C ALA A 204 -12.64 -9.98 -19.26
N ASP A 205 -12.39 -10.12 -20.56
CA ASP A 205 -11.99 -11.36 -21.21
C ASP A 205 -10.71 -11.95 -20.60
N TYR A 206 -9.69 -11.11 -20.46
CA TYR A 206 -8.40 -11.46 -19.86
C TYR A 206 -8.56 -11.85 -18.38
N ILE A 207 -9.32 -11.08 -17.60
CA ILE A 207 -9.54 -11.36 -16.18
C ILE A 207 -10.31 -12.66 -15.98
N ILE A 208 -11.30 -12.97 -16.81
CA ILE A 208 -12.01 -14.26 -16.79
C ILE A 208 -11.06 -15.40 -17.11
N ALA A 209 -10.25 -15.27 -18.16
CA ALA A 209 -9.28 -16.30 -18.55
C ALA A 209 -8.27 -16.57 -17.43
N MET A 210 -7.70 -15.52 -16.85
CA MET A 210 -6.75 -15.60 -15.74
C MET A 210 -7.38 -16.23 -14.49
N TYR A 211 -8.61 -15.82 -14.15
CA TYR A 211 -9.36 -16.38 -13.03
C TYR A 211 -9.56 -17.89 -13.19
N LYS A 212 -10.05 -18.33 -14.35
CA LYS A 212 -10.28 -19.76 -14.64
C LYS A 212 -8.99 -20.56 -14.58
N ALA A 213 -7.89 -20.04 -15.15
CA ALA A 213 -6.59 -20.69 -15.13
C ALA A 213 -6.06 -20.90 -13.70
N LEU A 214 -6.09 -19.84 -12.87
CA LEU A 214 -5.65 -19.92 -11.47
C LEU A 214 -6.56 -20.84 -10.64
N LYS A 215 -7.88 -20.81 -10.84
CA LYS A 215 -8.83 -21.72 -10.18
C LYS A 215 -8.60 -23.18 -10.56
N ALA A 216 -8.31 -23.47 -11.83
CA ALA A 216 -7.96 -24.82 -12.28
C ALA A 216 -6.67 -25.36 -11.63
N MET A 217 -5.78 -24.47 -11.18
CA MET A 217 -4.58 -24.81 -10.39
C MET A 217 -4.86 -24.91 -8.88
N GLY A 218 -6.12 -24.82 -8.45
CA GLY A 218 -6.49 -24.87 -7.03
C GLY A 218 -6.13 -23.62 -6.23
N LYS A 219 -5.81 -22.49 -6.87
CA LYS A 219 -5.44 -21.26 -6.18
C LYS A 219 -6.66 -20.54 -5.58
N LYS A 220 -6.46 -19.82 -4.48
CA LYS A 220 -7.43 -18.87 -3.94
C LYS A 220 -7.33 -17.55 -4.70
N VAL A 221 -8.38 -17.22 -5.46
CA VAL A 221 -8.39 -16.08 -6.39
C VAL A 221 -9.56 -15.17 -6.07
N TYR A 222 -9.26 -13.88 -5.93
CA TYR A 222 -10.24 -12.82 -5.73
C TYR A 222 -10.25 -11.88 -6.94
N ILE A 223 -11.43 -11.49 -7.44
CA ILE A 223 -11.56 -10.46 -8.47
C ILE A 223 -12.02 -9.18 -7.76
N CYS A 224 -11.24 -8.12 -7.89
CA CYS A 224 -11.51 -6.86 -7.24
C CYS A 224 -12.78 -6.21 -7.78
N ARG A 225 -13.68 -5.85 -6.86
CA ARG A 225 -14.99 -5.25 -7.16
C ARG A 225 -14.94 -3.78 -7.57
N CYS A 226 -13.86 -3.06 -7.24
CA CYS A 226 -13.75 -1.63 -7.49
C CYS A 226 -13.87 -1.24 -8.97
N GLY A 227 -13.64 -2.18 -9.90
CA GLY A 227 -13.83 -1.95 -11.33
C GLY A 227 -15.29 -1.99 -11.79
N ILE A 228 -16.17 -2.65 -11.03
CA ILE A 228 -17.59 -2.83 -11.37
C ILE A 228 -18.51 -1.97 -10.50
N ASP A 229 -18.27 -1.95 -9.18
CA ASP A 229 -19.06 -1.16 -8.26
C ASP A 229 -18.39 0.20 -8.01
N LYS A 230 -18.88 1.23 -8.69
CA LYS A 230 -18.43 2.62 -8.53
C LYS A 230 -18.60 3.16 -7.10
N LYS A 231 -19.43 2.52 -6.25
CA LYS A 231 -19.60 2.88 -4.83
C LYS A 231 -18.64 2.12 -3.92
N GLN A 232 -18.08 1.00 -4.38
CA GLN A 232 -17.16 0.21 -3.58
C GLN A 232 -15.74 0.77 -3.67
N HIS A 233 -15.31 1.43 -2.60
CA HIS A 233 -13.94 1.85 -2.40
C HIS A 233 -13.18 0.83 -1.55
N CYS A 234 -11.84 0.90 -1.54
CA CYS A 234 -11.05 0.04 -0.66
C CYS A 234 -11.22 0.36 0.84
N THR A 235 -12.10 1.30 1.23
CA THR A 235 -12.35 1.81 2.60
C THR A 235 -12.31 0.73 3.68
N ASN A 236 -12.95 -0.42 3.41
CA ASN A 236 -13.07 -1.56 4.33
C ASN A 236 -12.76 -2.91 3.64
N CYS A 237 -12.04 -2.87 2.52
CA CYS A 237 -11.75 -4.07 1.75
C CYS A 237 -10.47 -4.73 2.27
N ARG A 238 -10.59 -5.93 2.86
CA ARG A 238 -9.44 -6.73 3.28
C ARG A 238 -8.96 -7.71 2.23
N SER A 239 -9.63 -7.78 1.07
CA SER A 239 -9.37 -8.83 0.08
C SER A 239 -7.94 -8.84 -0.45
N CYS A 240 -7.30 -7.68 -0.59
CA CYS A 240 -5.88 -7.61 -0.98
C CYS A 240 -4.92 -8.15 0.08
N ALA A 241 -5.36 -8.30 1.31
CA ALA A 241 -4.57 -8.87 2.38
C ALA A 241 -4.91 -10.33 2.72
N GLU A 242 -6.00 -10.86 2.17
CA GLU A 242 -6.54 -12.18 2.55
C GLU A 242 -6.55 -13.19 1.39
N ASN A 243 -6.11 -12.79 0.21
CA ASN A 243 -6.12 -13.63 -1.00
C ASN A 243 -4.75 -13.63 -1.67
N ASP A 244 -4.25 -14.83 -1.96
CA ASP A 244 -2.97 -15.07 -2.63
C ASP A 244 -2.92 -14.39 -4.00
N TYR A 245 -4.03 -14.46 -4.74
CA TYR A 245 -4.18 -13.82 -6.04
C TYR A 245 -5.35 -12.85 -6.03
N VAL A 246 -5.06 -11.62 -6.44
CA VAL A 246 -6.06 -10.59 -6.68
C VAL A 246 -5.96 -10.10 -8.11
N LEU A 247 -7.07 -10.22 -8.83
CA LEU A 247 -7.23 -9.77 -10.20
C LEU A 247 -8.00 -8.45 -10.23
N PHE A 248 -7.56 -7.49 -11.04
CA PHE A 248 -8.17 -6.17 -11.14
C PHE A 248 -8.73 -5.94 -12.54
N ILE A 249 -9.99 -5.57 -12.62
CA ILE A 249 -10.54 -5.09 -13.88
C ILE A 249 -9.97 -3.70 -14.12
N GLU A 250 -9.45 -3.47 -15.32
CA GLU A 250 -8.89 -2.19 -15.71
C GLU A 250 -9.92 -1.08 -15.52
N HIS A 251 -9.51 0.03 -14.94
CA HIS A 251 -10.37 1.19 -14.75
C HIS A 251 -9.55 2.48 -14.83
N GLY A 252 -10.05 3.48 -15.55
CA GLY A 252 -9.39 4.80 -15.64
C GLY A 252 -8.48 5.02 -16.86
N THR A 253 -8.51 4.11 -17.84
CA THR A 253 -7.85 4.25 -19.16
C THR A 253 -8.84 4.58 -20.28
N GLY A 254 -10.12 4.78 -19.95
CA GLY A 254 -11.21 4.89 -20.92
C GLY A 254 -11.94 3.56 -21.18
N TYR A 255 -11.40 2.45 -20.67
CA TYR A 255 -12.14 1.18 -20.64
C TYR A 255 -13.35 1.29 -19.69
N GLU A 256 -14.53 0.98 -20.22
CA GLU A 256 -15.80 0.97 -19.51
C GLU A 256 -16.32 -0.48 -19.45
N VAL A 257 -15.99 -1.20 -18.37
CA VAL A 257 -16.35 -2.63 -18.22
C VAL A 257 -17.86 -2.87 -18.38
N GLU A 258 -18.69 -1.89 -18.04
CA GLU A 258 -20.16 -1.97 -18.14
C GLU A 258 -20.65 -2.09 -19.60
N LYS A 259 -19.82 -1.69 -20.57
CA LYS A 259 -20.08 -1.82 -22.01
C LYS A 259 -19.43 -3.06 -22.62
N ASP A 260 -18.65 -3.81 -21.85
CA ASP A 260 -17.97 -5.01 -22.32
C ASP A 260 -18.98 -6.16 -22.50
N PRO A 261 -18.95 -6.92 -23.61
CA PRO A 261 -19.84 -8.06 -23.84
C PRO A 261 -19.80 -9.13 -22.73
N LEU A 262 -18.70 -9.20 -21.97
CA LEU A 262 -18.51 -10.16 -20.88
C LEU A 262 -18.80 -9.61 -19.49
N TYR A 263 -19.34 -8.38 -19.39
CA TYR A 263 -19.64 -7.72 -18.11
C TYR A 263 -20.47 -8.59 -17.15
N SER A 264 -21.55 -9.20 -17.64
CA SER A 264 -22.42 -10.07 -16.84
C SER A 264 -21.65 -11.26 -16.25
N THR A 265 -20.77 -11.87 -17.05
CA THR A 265 -19.96 -13.01 -16.62
C THR A 265 -18.98 -12.61 -15.51
N VAL A 266 -18.28 -11.48 -15.66
CA VAL A 266 -17.37 -11.01 -14.60
C VAL A 266 -18.12 -10.68 -13.32
N LYS A 267 -19.29 -10.05 -13.43
CA LYS A 267 -20.13 -9.70 -12.29
C LYS A 267 -20.60 -10.96 -11.53
N GLU A 268 -21.07 -11.98 -12.25
CA GLU A 268 -21.47 -13.27 -11.65
C GLU A 268 -20.30 -13.94 -10.92
N LEU A 269 -19.10 -13.94 -11.51
CA LEU A 269 -17.90 -14.46 -10.84
C LEU A 269 -17.61 -13.70 -9.54
N ILE A 270 -17.68 -12.37 -9.55
CA ILE A 270 -17.48 -11.53 -8.37
C ILE A 270 -18.52 -11.79 -7.28
N GLU A 271 -19.79 -11.99 -7.67
CA GLU A 271 -20.88 -12.26 -6.74
C GLU A 271 -20.74 -13.65 -6.11
N SER A 272 -20.33 -14.65 -6.90
CA SER A 272 -20.05 -16.01 -6.41
C SER A 272 -18.91 -16.06 -5.38
N GLN A 273 -17.98 -15.09 -5.41
CA GLN A 273 -16.90 -14.98 -4.43
C GLN A 273 -17.37 -14.55 -3.03
N ALA A 274 -18.53 -13.90 -2.89
CA ALA A 274 -19.08 -13.55 -1.57
C ALA A 274 -19.88 -14.67 -0.91
N ALA A 275 -20.25 -15.70 -1.67
CA ALA A 275 -21.02 -16.84 -1.16
C ALA A 275 -20.13 -17.92 -0.51
N ASN A 276 -18.81 -17.82 -0.67
CA ASN A 276 -17.80 -18.74 -0.14
C ASN A 276 -17.00 -18.07 0.98
#